data_AF-A0A285Z4S3-F1
#
_entry.id   AF-A0A285Z4S3-F1
#
_cell.length_a   1.000
_cell.length_b   1.000
_cell.length_c   1.000
_cell.angle_alpha   90.00
_cell.angle_beta   90.00
_cell.angle_gamma   90.00
#
_symmetry.space_group_name_H-M   'P 1'
#
loop_
_entity.id
_entity.type
_entity.pdbx_description
1 polymer ?
#
loop_
_entity_poly.entity_id
_entity_poly.type
_entity_poly.pdbx_seq_one_letter_code
_entity_poly.pdbx_strand_id
1 'polypeptide(L)'
;MYNPQPSMQAARVPGKAPKGQDVFAEERVGNEQIRELLRTFGLRTSLIRLKVIDALHAADRNGRSIGVRGVHAQLEQLDIPLSFLSVREVLKRLCAEGVINLGSDKCYSLNPQARAVLDQASPR
;
A
#
# COMPACT_ATOMS: atom_id res chain seq x y z
N MET A 1 -9.53 -61.74 -20.75
CA MET A 1 -8.18 -61.62 -20.17
C MET A 1 -8.05 -60.25 -19.52
N TYR A 2 -7.48 -60.28 -18.33
CA TYR A 2 -7.28 -59.23 -17.34
C TYR A 2 -6.22 -58.21 -17.80
N ASN A 3 -6.45 -56.92 -17.63
CA ASN A 3 -5.76 -56.07 -16.62
C ASN A 3 -5.79 -54.57 -17.01
N PRO A 4 -6.35 -53.67 -16.17
CA PRO A 4 -6.09 -52.24 -16.24
C PRO A 4 -4.79 -51.90 -15.49
N GLN A 5 -3.98 -50.97 -16.00
CA GLN A 5 -2.81 -50.43 -15.28
C GLN A 5 -3.18 -49.13 -14.54
N PRO A 6 -3.05 -49.08 -13.20
CA PRO A 6 -2.96 -47.86 -12.44
C PRO A 6 -1.50 -47.61 -12.03
N SER A 7 -1.08 -46.35 -12.03
CA SER A 7 -0.14 -45.73 -11.08
C SER A 7 0.60 -44.59 -11.75
N MET A 8 0.44 -43.36 -11.26
CA MET A 8 1.55 -42.54 -10.79
C MET A 8 0.98 -41.48 -9.86
N GLN A 9 1.08 -41.77 -8.55
CA GLN A 9 1.05 -40.75 -7.52
C GLN A 9 2.23 -39.81 -7.75
N ALA A 10 1.96 -38.53 -7.93
CA ALA A 10 2.93 -37.49 -7.68
C ALA A 10 2.30 -36.56 -6.64
N ALA A 11 2.67 -36.80 -5.38
CA ALA A 11 2.44 -35.87 -4.30
C ALA A 11 2.98 -34.49 -4.71
N ARG A 12 2.10 -33.51 -4.85
CA ARG A 12 2.47 -32.10 -4.77
C ARG A 12 1.69 -31.49 -3.63
N VAL A 13 2.46 -31.15 -2.61
CA VAL A 13 2.10 -30.32 -1.47
C VAL A 13 1.25 -29.12 -1.88
N PRO A 14 0.30 -28.68 -1.03
CA PRO A 14 -0.53 -27.53 -1.31
C PRO A 14 0.34 -26.28 -1.25
N GLY A 15 0.66 -25.72 -2.41
CA GLY A 15 1.00 -24.30 -2.51
C GLY A 15 -0.25 -23.53 -2.13
N LYS A 16 -0.42 -23.27 -0.83
CA LYS A 16 -1.43 -22.39 -0.27
C LYS A 16 -1.10 -20.99 -0.79
N ALA A 17 -1.58 -20.69 -2.00
CA ALA A 17 -1.68 -19.32 -2.46
C ALA A 17 -2.44 -18.54 -1.38
N PRO A 18 -1.90 -17.43 -0.86
CA PRO A 18 -2.69 -16.58 0.03
C PRO A 18 -3.95 -16.21 -0.75
N LYS A 19 -5.08 -16.63 -0.20
CA LYS A 19 -6.40 -16.41 -0.79
C LYS A 19 -6.56 -14.90 -0.94
N GLY A 20 -6.86 -14.44 -2.16
CA GLY A 20 -7.11 -13.01 -2.43
C GLY A 20 -8.15 -12.38 -1.49
N GLN A 21 -8.96 -13.19 -0.81
CA GLN A 21 -9.95 -12.76 0.17
C GLN A 21 -9.34 -12.07 1.41
N ASP A 22 -8.17 -12.49 1.88
CA ASP A 22 -7.45 -11.84 2.97
C ASP A 22 -6.81 -10.51 2.51
N VAL A 23 -6.30 -10.47 1.27
CA VAL A 23 -5.68 -9.27 0.68
C VAL A 23 -6.71 -8.15 0.48
N PHE A 24 -7.92 -8.49 0.02
CA PHE A 24 -9.01 -7.52 -0.08
C PHE A 24 -9.53 -7.10 1.30
N ALA A 25 -9.54 -7.98 2.30
CA ALA A 25 -9.93 -7.61 3.66
C ALA A 25 -8.91 -6.68 4.34
N GLU A 26 -7.60 -6.97 4.20
CA GLU A 26 -6.51 -6.11 4.66
C GLU A 26 -6.49 -4.77 3.93
N GLU A 27 -6.74 -4.76 2.61
CA GLU A 27 -6.85 -3.52 1.83
C GLU A 27 -8.08 -2.69 2.25
N ARG A 28 -9.20 -3.35 2.58
CA ARG A 28 -10.41 -2.66 3.07
C ARG A 28 -10.19 -2.03 4.43
N VAL A 29 -9.61 -2.79 5.37
CA VAL A 29 -9.26 -2.31 6.70
C VAL A 29 -8.27 -1.14 6.55
N GLY A 30 -7.15 -1.34 5.85
CA GLY A 30 -6.12 -0.32 5.58
C GLY A 30 -6.68 0.99 5.02
N ASN A 31 -7.62 0.91 4.09
CA ASN A 31 -8.27 2.09 3.52
C ASN A 31 -9.12 2.86 4.54
N GLU A 32 -9.73 2.20 5.53
CA GLU A 32 -10.51 2.87 6.58
C GLU A 32 -9.62 3.68 7.52
N GLN A 33 -8.42 3.19 7.86
CA GLN A 33 -7.51 3.99 8.67
C GLN A 33 -6.91 5.15 7.89
N ILE A 34 -6.56 4.95 6.61
CA ILE A 34 -6.07 6.06 5.80
C ILE A 34 -7.18 7.12 5.62
N ARG A 35 -8.46 6.72 5.56
CA ARG A 35 -9.59 7.66 5.59
C ARG A 35 -9.66 8.45 6.90
N GLU A 36 -9.51 7.78 8.03
CA GLU A 36 -9.51 8.46 9.33
C GLU A 36 -8.32 9.41 9.46
N LEU A 37 -7.12 8.97 9.10
CA LEU A 37 -5.93 9.81 9.05
C LEU A 37 -6.17 11.05 8.19
N LEU A 38 -6.71 10.89 6.97
CA LEU A 38 -7.03 12.05 6.14
C LEU A 38 -7.99 13.02 6.84
N ARG A 39 -9.01 12.52 7.54
CA ARG A 39 -9.91 13.36 8.35
C ARG A 39 -9.19 14.08 9.48
N THR A 40 -8.34 13.39 10.24
CA THR A 40 -7.57 13.96 11.35
C THR A 40 -6.67 15.10 10.88
N PHE A 41 -6.11 15.00 9.68
CA PHE A 41 -5.26 16.02 9.07
C PHE A 41 -6.04 17.04 8.21
N GLY A 42 -7.38 17.08 8.29
CA GLY A 42 -8.22 18.06 7.59
C GLY A 42 -8.30 17.88 6.06
N LEU A 43 -7.90 16.72 5.55
CA LEU A 43 -7.88 16.40 4.13
C LEU A 43 -9.14 15.65 3.70
N ARG A 44 -9.66 16.03 2.53
CA ARG A 44 -10.70 15.22 1.86
C ARG A 44 -10.17 13.84 1.47
N THR A 45 -11.00 12.83 1.65
CA THR A 45 -10.77 11.48 1.14
C THR A 45 -10.81 11.46 -0.39
N SER A 46 -9.78 10.90 -1.01
CA SER A 46 -9.77 10.59 -2.44
C SER A 46 -8.95 9.32 -2.69
N LEU A 47 -9.26 8.60 -3.77
CA LEU A 47 -8.53 7.37 -4.13
C LEU A 47 -7.03 7.61 -4.27
N ILE A 48 -6.65 8.72 -4.91
CA ILE A 48 -5.25 9.08 -5.13
C ILE A 48 -4.51 9.27 -3.80
N ARG A 49 -5.10 9.99 -2.85
CA ARG A 49 -4.48 10.21 -1.54
C ARG A 49 -4.37 8.91 -0.76
N LEU A 50 -5.40 8.08 -0.82
CA LEU A 50 -5.37 6.75 -0.21
C LEU A 50 -4.19 5.94 -0.74
N LYS A 51 -4.06 5.82 -2.07
CA LYS A 51 -3.03 5.01 -2.70
C LYS A 51 -1.61 5.57 -2.55
N VAL A 52 -1.44 6.89 -2.53
CA VAL A 52 -0.13 7.49 -2.22
C VAL A 52 0.27 7.21 -0.77
N ILE A 53 -0.64 7.35 0.19
CA ILE A 53 -0.36 7.07 1.61
C ILE A 53 -0.09 5.58 1.82
N ASP A 54 -0.88 4.70 1.19
CA ASP A 54 -0.70 3.25 1.20
C ASP A 54 0.69 2.85 0.69
N ALA A 55 1.13 3.38 -0.46
CA ALA A 55 2.46 3.14 -1.00
C ALA A 55 3.59 3.60 -0.05
N LEU A 56 3.43 4.76 0.58
CA LEU A 56 4.39 5.27 1.57
C LEU A 56 4.42 4.40 2.84
N HIS A 57 3.26 3.95 3.30
CA HIS A 57 3.14 3.08 4.46
C HIS A 57 3.77 1.69 4.21
N ALA A 58 3.51 1.11 3.03
CA ALA A 58 4.12 -0.15 2.62
C ALA A 58 5.64 -0.04 2.47
N ALA A 59 6.15 1.07 1.93
CA ALA A 59 7.59 1.32 1.86
C ALA A 59 8.21 1.42 3.26
N ASP A 60 7.58 2.18 4.16
CA ASP A 60 8.04 2.39 5.53
C ASP A 60 8.11 1.07 6.33
N ARG A 61 7.08 0.20 6.23
CA ARG A 61 7.08 -1.14 6.84
C ARG A 61 8.20 -2.04 6.34
N ASN A 62 8.66 -1.83 5.11
CA ASN A 62 9.78 -2.56 4.52
C ASN A 62 11.15 -1.92 4.83
N GLY A 63 11.19 -0.88 5.68
CA GLY A 63 12.41 -0.13 6.00
C GLY A 63 12.96 0.65 4.81
N ARG A 64 12.11 0.99 3.84
CA ARG A 64 12.48 1.69 2.61
C ARG A 64 11.85 3.08 2.57
N SER A 65 12.55 4.01 1.95
CA SER A 65 12.05 5.35 1.64
C SER A 65 11.78 5.44 0.14
N ILE A 66 10.71 6.12 -0.28
CA ILE A 66 10.37 6.24 -1.71
C ILE A 66 10.30 7.70 -2.15
N GLY A 67 10.97 8.02 -3.25
CA GLY A 67 10.83 9.30 -3.93
C GLY A 67 9.61 9.34 -4.86
N VAL A 68 9.40 10.49 -5.50
CA VAL A 68 8.28 10.70 -6.46
C VAL A 68 8.22 9.61 -7.54
N ARG A 69 9.38 9.20 -8.06
CA ARG A 69 9.47 8.14 -9.10
C ARG A 69 8.95 6.79 -8.60
N GLY A 70 9.26 6.44 -7.36
CA GLY A 70 8.76 5.20 -6.76
C GLY A 70 7.26 5.23 -6.55
N VAL A 71 6.74 6.35 -6.03
CA VAL A 71 5.29 6.56 -5.86
C VAL A 71 4.57 6.49 -7.20
N HIS A 72 5.09 7.17 -8.23
CA HIS A 72 4.49 7.19 -9.56
C HIS A 72 4.47 5.79 -10.18
N ALA A 73 5.59 5.05 -10.14
CA ALA A 73 5.65 3.67 -10.62
C ALA A 73 4.67 2.73 -9.89
N GLN A 74 4.47 2.90 -8.58
CA GLN A 74 3.49 2.11 -7.83
C GLN A 74 2.05 2.43 -8.23
N LEU A 75 1.73 3.70 -8.48
CA LEU A 75 0.40 4.09 -8.97
C LEU A 75 0.14 3.55 -10.38
N GLU A 76 1.15 3.53 -11.26
CA GLU A 76 1.05 2.93 -12.59
C GLU A 76 0.79 1.42 -12.52
N GLN A 77 1.44 0.69 -11.59
CA GLN A 77 1.19 -0.73 -11.38
C GLN A 77 -0.25 -1.05 -10.91
N LEU A 78 -0.91 -0.06 -10.31
CA LEU A 78 -2.30 -0.16 -9.85
C LEU A 78 -3.32 0.31 -10.91
N ASP A 79 -2.88 0.54 -12.15
CA ASP A 79 -3.70 1.09 -13.24
C ASP A 79 -4.32 2.45 -12.90
N ILE A 80 -3.58 3.28 -12.14
CA ILE A 80 -3.97 4.65 -11.81
C ILE A 80 -3.07 5.60 -12.60
N PRO A 81 -3.41 5.92 -13.86
CA PRO A 81 -2.59 6.75 -14.73
C PRO A 81 -2.65 8.21 -14.27
N LEU A 82 -1.69 8.60 -13.43
CA LEU A 82 -1.44 9.99 -13.08
C LEU A 82 -0.17 10.49 -13.75
N SER A 83 -0.21 11.75 -14.16
CA SER A 83 1.01 12.42 -14.60
C SER A 83 2.00 12.55 -13.45
N PHE A 84 3.29 12.51 -13.77
CA PHE A 84 4.35 12.74 -12.79
C PHE A 84 4.18 14.08 -12.04
N LEU A 85 3.68 15.11 -12.75
CA LEU A 85 3.38 16.41 -12.16
C LEU A 85 2.28 16.30 -11.09
N SER A 86 1.18 15.63 -11.40
CA SER A 86 0.07 15.41 -10.46
C SER A 86 0.52 14.66 -9.21
N VAL A 87 1.40 13.66 -9.34
CA VAL A 87 1.99 12.96 -8.19
C VAL A 87 2.79 13.91 -7.31
N ARG A 88 3.62 14.78 -7.91
CA ARG A 88 4.35 15.81 -7.15
C ARG A 88 3.42 16.78 -6.42
N GLU A 89 2.33 17.20 -7.06
CA GLU A 89 1.36 18.11 -6.45
C GLU A 89 0.65 17.47 -5.25
N VAL A 90 0.27 16.19 -5.37
CA VAL A 90 -0.31 15.42 -4.26
C VAL A 90 0.68 15.32 -3.11
N LEU A 91 1.93 14.91 -3.37
CA LEU A 91 2.98 14.80 -2.34
C LEU A 91 3.26 16.16 -1.69
N LYS A 92 3.33 17.23 -2.48
CA LYS A 92 3.50 18.60 -1.97
C LYS A 92 2.35 18.99 -1.04
N ARG A 93 1.10 18.68 -1.40
CA ARG A 93 -0.06 18.97 -0.55
C ARG A 93 -0.02 18.14 0.73
N LEU A 94 0.25 16.84 0.65
CA LEU A 94 0.36 15.98 1.84
C LEU A 94 1.47 16.45 2.79
N CYS A 95 2.58 16.97 2.24
CA CYS A 95 3.66 17.55 3.03
C CYS A 95 3.24 18.86 3.71
N ALA A 96 2.51 19.72 3.00
CA ALA A 96 2.02 20.99 3.54
C ALA A 96 1.03 20.81 4.69
N GLU A 97 0.19 19.76 4.65
CA GLU A 97 -0.72 19.44 5.75
C GLU A 97 -0.04 18.63 6.87
N GLY A 98 1.24 18.26 6.73
CA GLY A 98 2.00 17.54 7.76
C GLY A 98 1.75 16.03 7.82
N VAL A 99 1.08 15.43 6.84
CA VAL A 99 0.86 13.97 6.77
C VAL A 99 2.16 13.22 6.48
N ILE A 100 3.01 13.82 5.64
CA ILE A 100 4.28 13.23 5.19
C ILE A 100 5.40 14.24 5.35
N ASN A 101 6.63 13.74 5.44
CA ASN A 101 7.85 14.54 5.48
C ASN A 101 8.67 14.28 4.22
N LEU A 102 9.37 15.32 3.75
CA LEU A 102 10.39 15.22 2.71
C LEU A 102 11.77 15.12 3.36
N GLY A 103 12.44 14.00 3.17
CA GLY A 103 13.81 13.76 3.63
C GLY A 103 14.87 14.50 2.79
N SER A 104 16.08 14.61 3.34
CA SER A 104 17.23 15.25 2.68
C SER A 104 17.65 14.55 1.39
N ASP A 105 17.34 13.26 1.28
CA ASP A 105 17.54 12.39 0.11
C ASP A 105 16.43 12.51 -0.95
N LYS A 106 15.48 13.45 -0.77
CA LYS A 106 14.31 13.66 -1.63
C LYS A 106 13.31 12.49 -1.62
N CYS A 107 13.39 11.63 -0.61
CA CYS A 107 12.38 10.62 -0.37
C CYS A 107 11.28 11.17 0.54
N TYR A 108 10.09 10.61 0.38
CA TYR A 108 8.95 10.91 1.24
C TYR A 108 8.77 9.78 2.24
N SER A 109 8.40 10.15 3.47
CA SER A 109 8.03 9.23 4.53
C SER A 109 6.80 9.74 5.26
N LEU A 110 6.07 8.84 5.92
CA LEU A 110 4.98 9.27 6.80
C LEU A 110 5.54 10.08 7.97
N ASN A 111 4.78 11.08 8.42
CA ASN A 111 5.04 11.74 9.69
C ASN A 111 4.84 10.73 10.84
N PRO A 112 5.66 10.72 11.89
CA PRO A 112 5.47 9.87 13.07
C PRO A 112 4.02 9.85 13.62
N GLN A 113 3.33 10.99 13.64
CA GLN A 113 1.93 11.06 14.08
C GLN A 113 1.00 10.33 13.12
N ALA A 114 1.18 10.53 11.81
CA ALA A 114 0.42 9.85 10.77
C ALA A 114 0.63 8.33 10.82
N ARG A 115 1.88 7.89 11.00
CA ARG A 115 2.22 6.47 11.15
C ARG A 115 1.59 5.85 12.38
N ALA A 116 1.61 6.54 13.52
CA ALA A 116 0.97 6.06 14.73
C ALA A 116 -0.52 5.76 14.50
N VAL A 117 -1.26 6.66 13.83
CA VAL A 117 -2.68 6.44 13.51
C VAL A 117 -2.89 5.19 12.65
N LEU A 118 -2.00 4.92 11.69
CA LEU A 118 -2.09 3.73 10.83
C LEU A 118 -1.75 2.43 11.59
N ASP A 119 -0.76 2.45 12.49
CA ASP A 119 -0.36 1.27 13.26
C ASP A 119 -1.30 0.92 14.42
N GLN A 120 -2.04 1.87 14.98
CA GLN A 120 -3.02 1.61 16.06
C GLN A 120 -4.12 0.60 15.67
N ALA A 121 -4.30 0.32 14.38
CA ALA A 121 -5.38 -0.51 13.89
C ALA A 121 -4.95 -1.80 13.19
N SER A 122 -3.66 -2.15 13.21
CA SER A 122 -3.24 -3.54 13.00
C SER A 122 -3.35 -4.25 14.36
N PRO A 123 -4.45 -5.00 14.66
CA PRO A 123 -4.40 -5.93 15.77
C PRO A 123 -3.28 -6.93 15.46
N ARG A 124 -2.37 -7.00 16.41
CA ARG A 124 -1.24 -7.92 16.42
C ARG A 124 -1.72 -9.37 16.53
#